data_AF-A0A1E1K2S7-F1
#
_entry.id   AF-A0A1E1K2S7-F1
#
_cell.length_a   1.000
_cell.length_b   1.000
_cell.length_c   1.000
_cell.angle_alpha   90.00
_cell.angle_beta   90.00
_cell.angle_gamma   90.00
#
_symmetry.space_group_name_H-M   'P 1'
#
loop_
_entity.id
_entity.type
_entity.pdbx_description
1 polymer ?
#
loop_
_entity_poly.entity_id
_entity_poly.type
_entity_poly.pdbx_seq_one_letter_code
_entity_poly.pdbx_strand_id
1 'polypeptide(L)'
;MSDTQTLTSTCTSAKLKNDKSNYWVPALYFMDPKNGQFEAVELSYMNVYYFFDSTTDHIMAFQPGHRMFVGNSSLRQPPATGGRSIIDIAEGDPQPIQWTCPRHNTRTELYSVLSDGMHGLGIQDPMNAGSGVGFPDKQCDGTASPLRADIHFPSCYDPRAGLRSYQNNMRYPTNGNCPRDWIHTPHLFYEVYWDTQKFSDRWIPGRGSQPFVLANGDSTGYSLHGDFISGWDPEALQQIIDNCDTGTSGMDMCHVPGGEVSDYSSSCTLQSPVQENMRGPMDNLPGDNPIHHWGI
;
A
#
# COMPACT_ATOMS: atom_id res chain seq x y z
N MET A 1 -0.74 7.70 -21.73
CA MET A 1 -1.17 6.28 -21.81
C MET A 1 -2.65 6.24 -22.16
N SER A 2 -3.09 5.36 -23.06
CA SER A 2 -4.53 5.12 -23.26
C SER A 2 -5.10 4.33 -22.07
N ASP A 3 -6.42 4.33 -21.91
CA ASP A 3 -7.07 3.62 -20.79
C ASP A 3 -7.02 2.09 -20.96
N THR A 4 -6.76 1.60 -22.17
CA THR A 4 -6.59 0.17 -22.46
C THR A 4 -5.13 -0.27 -22.60
N GLN A 5 -4.16 0.62 -22.38
CA GLN A 5 -2.74 0.31 -22.64
C GLN A 5 -2.25 -0.90 -21.85
N THR A 6 -2.62 -1.00 -20.57
CA THR A 6 -2.28 -2.12 -19.69
C THR A 6 -2.79 -3.46 -20.24
N LEU A 7 -4.00 -3.48 -20.81
CA LEU A 7 -4.60 -4.66 -21.42
C LEU A 7 -3.81 -5.21 -22.62
N THR A 8 -3.03 -4.36 -23.29
CA THR A 8 -2.18 -4.78 -24.43
C THR A 8 -0.90 -5.51 -24.01
N SER A 9 -0.60 -5.59 -22.70
CA SER A 9 0.57 -6.34 -22.20
C SER A 9 0.49 -7.82 -22.59
N THR A 10 1.62 -8.39 -22.97
CA THR A 10 1.75 -9.81 -23.33
C THR A 10 2.04 -10.71 -22.13
N CYS A 11 2.33 -10.15 -20.96
CA CYS A 11 2.58 -10.87 -19.72
C CYS A 11 2.06 -10.10 -18.51
N THR A 12 2.00 -10.76 -17.35
CA THR A 12 1.69 -10.15 -16.06
C THR A 12 2.48 -10.83 -14.95
N SER A 13 2.80 -10.10 -13.88
CA SER A 13 3.31 -10.66 -12.62
C SER A 13 2.20 -10.91 -11.59
N ALA A 14 0.95 -10.50 -11.89
CA ALA A 14 -0.22 -10.82 -11.07
C ALA A 14 -0.58 -12.30 -11.20
N LYS A 15 -1.21 -12.88 -10.16
CA LYS A 15 -1.50 -14.32 -10.09
C LYS A 15 -2.44 -14.81 -11.19
N LEU A 16 -3.39 -13.98 -11.63
CA LEU A 16 -4.35 -14.32 -12.69
C LEU A 16 -3.95 -13.64 -14.00
N LYS A 17 -3.94 -14.37 -15.12
CA LYS A 17 -3.54 -13.81 -16.44
C LYS A 17 -4.46 -12.69 -16.94
N ASN A 18 -5.73 -12.68 -16.52
CA ASN A 18 -6.68 -11.62 -16.84
C ASN A 18 -6.35 -10.29 -16.15
N ASP A 19 -5.49 -10.31 -15.14
CA ASP A 19 -5.06 -9.12 -14.42
C ASP A 19 -3.74 -8.59 -14.99
N LYS A 20 -3.81 -7.48 -15.72
CA LYS A 20 -2.66 -6.74 -16.23
C LYS A 20 -2.56 -5.36 -15.58
N SER A 21 -3.13 -5.21 -14.40
CA SER A 21 -3.16 -3.94 -13.67
C SER A 21 -1.77 -3.54 -13.18
N ASN A 22 -1.60 -2.23 -12.96
CA ASN A 22 -0.44 -1.70 -12.27
C ASN A 22 -0.80 -1.43 -10.82
N TYR A 23 0.01 -1.98 -9.92
CA TYR A 23 -0.05 -1.77 -8.47
C TYR A 23 1.29 -1.16 -8.06
N TRP A 24 1.27 -0.01 -7.40
CA TRP A 24 2.51 0.68 -7.07
C TRP A 24 2.44 1.35 -5.70
N VAL A 25 3.59 1.35 -5.02
CA VAL A 25 3.85 2.04 -3.75
C VAL A 25 5.29 2.59 -3.79
N PRO A 26 5.62 3.65 -3.05
CA PRO A 26 6.99 4.17 -3.02
C PRO A 26 7.95 3.14 -2.41
N ALA A 27 9.18 3.11 -2.94
CA ALA A 27 10.24 2.28 -2.40
C ALA A 27 10.66 2.74 -0.98
N LEU A 28 11.21 1.81 -0.20
CA LEU A 28 11.75 2.05 1.13
C LEU A 28 13.28 1.95 1.07
N TYR A 29 13.97 2.83 1.78
CA TYR A 29 15.42 2.87 1.87
C TYR A 29 15.87 2.84 3.33
N PHE A 30 16.99 2.18 3.58
CA PHE A 30 17.72 2.23 4.85
C PHE A 30 18.83 3.28 4.73
N MET A 31 18.82 4.28 5.61
CA MET A 31 19.88 5.27 5.76
C MET A 31 20.82 4.80 6.88
N ASP A 32 22.03 4.39 6.53
CA ASP A 32 22.99 3.83 7.50
C ASP A 32 23.39 4.90 8.53
N PRO A 33 23.10 4.70 9.83
CA PRO A 33 23.48 5.64 10.88
C PRO A 33 24.99 5.92 11.01
N LYS A 34 25.86 5.06 10.45
CA LYS A 34 27.32 5.17 10.54
C LYS A 34 27.91 6.13 9.50
N ASN A 35 27.35 6.17 8.30
CA ASN A 35 27.93 6.90 7.17
C ASN A 35 26.92 7.76 6.38
N GLY A 36 25.62 7.64 6.67
CA GLY A 36 24.54 8.39 6.01
C GLY A 36 24.17 7.88 4.61
N GLN A 37 24.77 6.80 4.12
CA GLN A 37 24.46 6.25 2.80
C GLN A 37 23.13 5.48 2.80
N PHE A 38 22.47 5.48 1.65
CA PHE A 38 21.20 4.81 1.43
C PHE A 38 21.38 3.45 0.77
N GLU A 39 20.63 2.47 1.23
CA GLU A 39 20.49 1.16 0.60
C GLU A 39 19.00 0.86 0.41
N ALA A 40 18.62 0.36 -0.77
CA ALA A 40 17.24 -0.05 -1.00
C ALA A 40 16.85 -1.20 -0.06
N VAL A 41 15.71 -1.05 0.62
CA VAL A 41 15.08 -2.16 1.34
C VAL A 41 14.24 -2.91 0.34
N GLU A 42 14.58 -4.17 0.11
CA GLU A 42 13.89 -5.02 -0.86
C GLU A 42 12.43 -5.22 -0.45
N LEU A 43 11.52 -5.05 -1.42
CA LEU A 43 10.13 -5.44 -1.27
C LEU A 43 10.08 -6.98 -1.33
N SER A 44 9.79 -7.62 -0.19
CA SER A 44 9.76 -9.08 -0.08
C SER A 44 8.62 -9.66 -0.92
N TYR A 45 7.40 -9.18 -0.68
CA TYR A 45 6.23 -9.49 -1.48
C TYR A 45 5.14 -8.46 -1.21
N MET A 46 4.17 -8.42 -2.11
CA MET A 46 2.97 -7.59 -2.02
C MET A 46 1.77 -8.47 -2.35
N ASN A 47 0.80 -8.52 -1.45
CA ASN A 47 -0.51 -9.09 -1.75
C ASN A 47 -1.48 -7.96 -2.07
N VAL A 48 -2.24 -8.14 -3.15
CA VAL A 48 -3.36 -7.27 -3.48
C VAL A 48 -4.64 -8.05 -3.28
N TYR A 49 -5.44 -7.61 -2.33
CA TYR A 49 -6.73 -8.20 -2.02
C TYR A 49 -7.84 -7.39 -2.68
N TYR A 50 -8.85 -8.10 -3.16
CA TYR A 50 -10.10 -7.56 -3.68
C TYR A 50 -11.19 -7.99 -2.70
N PHE A 51 -11.59 -7.09 -1.82
CA PHE A 51 -12.66 -7.37 -0.87
C PHE A 51 -14.02 -7.02 -1.47
N PHE A 52 -14.96 -7.95 -1.30
CA PHE A 52 -16.38 -7.77 -1.61
C PHE A 52 -17.12 -7.56 -0.29
N ASP A 53 -16.84 -6.41 0.34
CA ASP A 53 -17.36 -6.07 1.66
C ASP A 53 -18.88 -6.12 1.72
N SER A 54 -19.43 -6.38 2.91
CA SER A 54 -20.88 -6.42 3.11
C SER A 54 -21.52 -5.08 2.72
N THR A 55 -22.38 -5.11 1.72
CA THR A 55 -23.03 -3.92 1.15
C THR A 55 -24.43 -4.25 0.63
N THR A 56 -25.26 -3.23 0.42
CA THR A 56 -26.52 -3.34 -0.32
C THR A 56 -26.39 -2.96 -1.79
N ASP A 57 -25.22 -2.43 -2.18
CA ASP A 57 -24.93 -2.09 -3.55
C ASP A 57 -24.57 -3.32 -4.39
N HIS A 58 -24.71 -3.20 -5.71
CA HIS A 58 -24.14 -4.16 -6.63
C HIS A 58 -22.69 -3.77 -6.94
N ILE A 59 -21.74 -4.63 -6.59
CA ILE A 59 -20.31 -4.41 -6.85
C ILE A 59 -20.04 -4.65 -8.34
N MET A 60 -19.40 -3.68 -8.99
CA MET A 60 -19.05 -3.70 -10.40
C MET A 60 -17.55 -3.82 -10.58
N ALA A 61 -17.13 -4.60 -11.58
CA ALA A 61 -15.74 -4.69 -11.98
C ALA A 61 -15.16 -3.30 -12.34
N PHE A 62 -13.86 -3.13 -12.09
CA PHE A 62 -13.15 -1.92 -12.51
C PHE A 62 -13.21 -1.76 -14.03
N GLN A 63 -13.51 -0.56 -14.51
CA GLN A 63 -13.36 -0.24 -15.93
C GLN A 63 -11.87 -0.27 -16.33
N PRO A 64 -11.54 -0.68 -17.57
CA PRO A 64 -10.17 -0.60 -18.07
C PRO A 64 -9.58 0.81 -17.92
N GLY A 65 -8.39 0.90 -17.31
CA GLY A 65 -7.71 2.16 -17.09
C GLY A 65 -8.31 3.02 -15.99
N HIS A 66 -9.19 2.48 -15.14
CA HIS A 66 -9.59 3.15 -13.91
C HIS A 66 -8.35 3.42 -13.05
N ARG A 67 -8.12 4.69 -12.69
CA ARG A 67 -6.98 5.14 -11.88
C ARG A 67 -7.43 5.57 -10.50
N MET A 68 -6.69 5.15 -9.49
CA MET A 68 -6.94 5.49 -8.10
C MET A 68 -5.62 5.85 -7.42
N PHE A 69 -5.67 6.83 -6.55
CA PHE A 69 -4.56 7.22 -5.67
C PHE A 69 -5.09 7.29 -4.24
N VAL A 70 -4.32 6.77 -3.29
CA VAL A 70 -4.64 6.80 -1.87
C VAL A 70 -3.44 7.27 -1.06
N GLY A 71 -3.70 8.02 0.01
CA GLY A 71 -2.67 8.62 0.85
C GLY A 71 -2.33 10.05 0.40
N ASN A 72 -1.18 10.55 0.87
CA ASN A 72 -0.71 11.89 0.53
C ASN A 72 0.82 11.91 0.53
N SER A 73 1.41 11.96 -0.67
CA SER A 73 2.87 11.93 -0.87
C SER A 73 3.63 13.13 -0.26
N SER A 74 2.91 14.17 0.16
CA SER A 74 3.47 15.36 0.80
C SER A 74 3.18 15.42 2.31
N LEU A 75 2.48 14.44 2.89
CA LEU A 75 2.17 14.45 4.31
C LEU A 75 3.46 14.25 5.13
N ARG A 76 3.69 15.11 6.13
CA ARG A 76 4.85 15.05 7.04
C ARG A 76 4.46 15.16 8.51
N GLN A 77 3.17 15.26 8.78
CA GLN A 77 2.60 15.46 10.10
C GLN A 77 1.69 14.29 10.45
N PRO A 78 1.55 13.97 11.74
CA PRO A 78 0.67 12.91 12.19
C PRO A 78 -0.78 13.20 11.77
N PRO A 79 -1.50 12.19 11.27
CA PRO A 79 -2.93 12.31 11.03
C PRO A 79 -3.70 12.69 12.29
N ALA A 80 -4.73 13.53 12.12
CA ALA A 80 -5.60 13.96 13.21
C ALA A 80 -6.39 12.82 13.87
N THR A 81 -6.43 11.64 13.24
CA THR A 81 -7.13 10.45 13.75
C THR A 81 -6.41 9.77 14.92
N GLY A 82 -5.22 10.24 15.31
CA GLY A 82 -4.48 9.66 16.44
C GLY A 82 -4.05 8.22 16.20
N GLY A 83 -3.77 7.86 14.94
CA GLY A 83 -3.30 6.53 14.53
C GLY A 83 -4.40 5.51 14.22
N ARG A 84 -5.66 5.80 14.53
CA ARG A 84 -6.79 4.90 14.21
C ARG A 84 -6.93 4.71 12.70
N SER A 85 -7.03 3.45 12.27
CA SER A 85 -7.46 3.13 10.89
C SER A 85 -8.94 3.46 10.70
N ILE A 86 -9.24 4.24 9.66
CA ILE A 86 -10.62 4.63 9.32
C ILE A 86 -10.80 4.50 7.81
N ILE A 87 -11.68 3.60 7.39
CA ILE A 87 -12.01 3.33 5.98
C ILE A 87 -13.51 3.44 5.69
N ASP A 88 -14.31 3.81 6.71
CA ASP A 88 -15.72 4.12 6.59
C ASP A 88 -15.96 5.53 7.09
N ILE A 89 -16.62 6.35 6.26
CA ILE A 89 -16.85 7.76 6.55
C ILE A 89 -17.77 7.96 7.75
N ALA A 90 -18.61 6.97 8.09
CA ALA A 90 -19.44 7.03 9.29
C ALA A 90 -18.59 7.04 10.59
N GLU A 91 -17.34 6.58 10.54
CA GLU A 91 -16.44 6.51 11.69
C GLU A 91 -15.52 7.72 11.83
N GLY A 92 -15.42 8.58 10.80
CA GLY A 92 -14.64 9.82 10.83
C GLY A 92 -13.93 10.12 9.51
N ASP A 93 -12.97 11.03 9.56
CA ASP A 93 -12.11 11.34 8.43
C ASP A 93 -11.24 10.11 8.09
N PRO A 94 -11.17 9.69 6.81
CA PRO A 94 -10.43 8.49 6.44
C PRO A 94 -8.94 8.57 6.80
N GLN A 95 -8.45 7.50 7.41
CA GLN A 95 -7.02 7.22 7.62
C GLN A 95 -6.76 5.79 7.14
N PRO A 96 -6.54 5.60 5.83
CA PRO A 96 -6.57 4.28 5.21
C PRO A 96 -5.21 3.56 5.20
N ILE A 97 -4.17 4.20 5.72
CA ILE A 97 -2.80 3.71 5.66
C ILE A 97 -2.26 3.51 7.07
N GLN A 98 -1.73 2.32 7.32
CA GLN A 98 -1.03 1.96 8.55
C GLN A 98 0.28 1.25 8.27
N TRP A 99 1.22 1.42 9.20
CA TRP A 99 2.40 0.58 9.35
C TRP A 99 2.12 -0.48 10.40
N THR A 100 2.24 -1.74 9.99
CA THR A 100 2.15 -2.90 10.86
C THR A 100 3.54 -3.48 11.07
N CYS A 101 3.88 -3.75 12.33
CA CYS A 101 5.19 -4.29 12.70
C CYS A 101 4.99 -5.54 13.55
N PRO A 102 4.90 -6.72 12.91
CA PRO A 102 4.79 -7.99 13.61
C PRO A 102 6.05 -8.24 14.44
N ARG A 103 5.85 -8.64 15.70
CA ARG A 103 6.95 -8.85 16.66
C ARG A 103 6.75 -10.12 17.47
N HIS A 104 7.84 -10.81 17.79
CA HIS A 104 7.83 -11.93 18.73
C HIS A 104 7.50 -11.46 20.15
N ASN A 105 8.05 -10.31 20.56
CA ASN A 105 7.77 -9.72 21.86
C ASN A 105 6.78 -8.57 21.74
N THR A 106 5.52 -8.84 22.08
CA THR A 106 4.42 -7.87 22.10
C THR A 106 4.18 -7.25 23.49
N ARG A 107 4.99 -7.57 24.50
CA ARG A 107 4.84 -7.00 25.86
C ARG A 107 5.25 -5.53 25.91
N THR A 108 6.17 -5.12 25.05
CA THR A 108 6.50 -3.71 24.88
C THR A 108 5.61 -3.13 23.81
N GLU A 109 5.14 -1.91 24.03
CA GLU A 109 4.40 -1.13 23.04
C GLU A 109 5.20 -0.96 21.74
N LEU A 110 4.51 -0.93 20.60
CA LEU A 110 5.15 -0.74 19.30
C LEU A 110 5.59 0.72 19.15
N TYR A 111 4.70 1.64 19.49
CA TYR A 111 5.01 3.07 19.62
C TYR A 111 4.97 3.46 21.09
N SER A 112 5.76 4.45 21.51
CA SER A 112 5.70 4.91 22.89
C SER A 112 4.33 5.53 23.20
N VAL A 113 3.75 5.26 24.38
CA VAL A 113 2.53 5.97 24.86
C VAL A 113 2.72 7.48 24.99
N LEU A 114 3.97 7.95 25.04
CA LEU A 114 4.31 9.38 25.07
C LEU A 114 4.54 9.97 23.68
N SER A 115 4.43 9.17 22.61
CA SER A 115 4.64 9.64 21.26
C SER A 115 3.52 10.60 20.84
N ASP A 116 3.91 11.74 20.28
CA ASP A 116 3.01 12.73 19.69
C ASP A 116 3.02 12.70 18.16
N GLY A 117 3.77 11.75 17.55
CA GLY A 117 3.91 11.68 16.10
C GLY A 117 4.85 12.73 15.49
N MET A 118 5.49 13.58 16.31
CA MET A 118 6.29 14.71 15.83
C MET A 118 7.78 14.58 16.17
N HIS A 119 8.14 13.64 17.05
CA HIS A 119 9.50 13.53 17.59
C HIS A 119 10.10 12.13 17.39
N GLY A 120 10.23 11.70 16.14
CA GLY A 120 10.99 10.50 15.76
C GLY A 120 10.20 9.19 15.75
N LEU A 121 8.98 9.20 16.27
CA LEU A 121 8.11 8.03 16.38
C LEU A 121 6.71 8.33 15.88
N GLY A 122 6.10 7.35 15.21
CA GLY A 122 4.70 7.36 14.84
C GLY A 122 3.74 7.29 16.04
N ILE A 123 2.45 7.13 15.74
CA ILE A 123 1.38 7.00 16.74
C ILE A 123 0.71 5.63 16.60
N GLN A 124 0.54 4.94 17.73
CA GLN A 124 -0.12 3.64 17.80
C GLN A 124 -1.60 3.75 17.41
N ASP A 125 -2.12 2.78 16.66
CA ASP A 125 -3.57 2.61 16.55
C ASP A 125 -4.16 2.25 17.94
N PRO A 126 -5.12 3.03 18.46
CA PRO A 126 -5.74 2.74 19.76
C PRO A 126 -6.46 1.38 19.82
N MET A 127 -6.86 0.82 18.68
CA MET A 127 -7.56 -0.46 18.56
C MET A 127 -6.66 -1.62 18.14
N ASN A 128 -5.41 -1.36 17.75
CA ASN A 128 -4.48 -2.39 17.29
C ASN A 128 -3.03 -2.11 17.74
N ALA A 129 -2.58 -2.84 18.77
CA ALA A 129 -1.23 -2.71 19.32
C ALA A 129 -0.10 -3.14 18.35
N GLY A 130 -0.43 -3.76 17.22
CA GLY A 130 0.51 -4.16 16.17
C GLY A 130 0.68 -3.15 15.03
N SER A 131 -0.17 -2.11 14.97
CA SER A 131 -0.19 -1.16 13.86
C SER A 131 -0.32 0.30 14.31
N GLY A 132 0.00 1.22 13.42
CA GLY A 132 -0.12 2.66 13.69
C GLY A 132 0.20 3.49 12.46
N VAL A 133 0.39 4.78 12.67
CA VAL A 133 0.73 5.74 11.61
C VAL A 133 2.12 6.29 11.83
N GLY A 134 2.88 6.47 10.74
CA GLY A 134 4.30 6.78 10.79
C GLY A 134 5.15 5.59 11.25
N PHE A 135 6.46 5.68 11.10
CA PHE A 135 7.36 4.56 11.37
C PHE A 135 7.50 4.28 12.88
N PRO A 136 7.55 3.01 13.29
CA PRO A 136 7.93 2.62 14.65
C PRO A 136 9.45 2.58 14.80
N ASP A 137 9.95 2.59 16.05
CA ASP A 137 11.38 2.37 16.36
C ASP A 137 11.69 0.95 16.83
N LYS A 138 10.85 -0.02 16.49
CA LYS A 138 11.05 -1.42 16.85
C LYS A 138 11.50 -2.22 15.65
N GLN A 139 12.28 -3.25 15.91
CA GLN A 139 12.55 -4.28 14.92
C GLN A 139 11.27 -5.09 14.69
N CYS A 140 10.81 -5.18 13.44
CA CYS A 140 9.71 -6.05 13.05
C CYS A 140 10.26 -7.46 12.81
N ASP A 141 10.43 -8.19 13.90
CA ASP A 141 11.10 -9.48 13.93
C ASP A 141 10.16 -10.67 13.79
N GLY A 142 8.86 -10.45 13.53
CA GLY A 142 7.88 -11.53 13.36
C GLY A 142 8.27 -12.51 12.25
N THR A 143 7.89 -13.78 12.44
CA THR A 143 8.17 -14.85 11.47
C THR A 143 7.53 -14.51 10.11
N ALA A 144 8.34 -14.48 9.05
CA ALA A 144 7.92 -14.21 7.67
C ALA A 144 7.13 -12.91 7.47
N SER A 145 7.17 -11.99 8.45
CA SER A 145 6.33 -10.80 8.46
C SER A 145 7.17 -9.61 8.94
N PRO A 146 8.07 -9.07 8.09
CA PRO A 146 8.88 -7.90 8.42
C PRO A 146 8.00 -6.63 8.43
N LEU A 147 8.59 -5.43 8.35
CA LEU A 147 7.80 -4.19 8.32
C LEU A 147 6.79 -4.23 7.18
N ARG A 148 5.52 -4.00 7.52
CA ARG A 148 4.38 -4.13 6.62
C ARG A 148 3.65 -2.79 6.50
N ALA A 149 3.22 -2.44 5.29
CA ALA A 149 2.20 -1.42 5.09
C ALA A 149 0.86 -2.03 4.72
N ASP A 150 -0.17 -1.49 5.35
CA ASP A 150 -1.58 -1.81 5.13
C ASP A 150 -2.21 -0.58 4.46
N ILE A 151 -2.61 -0.70 3.19
CA ILE A 151 -3.12 0.42 2.38
C ILE A 151 -4.51 0.06 1.82
N HIS A 152 -5.54 0.70 2.33
CA HIS A 152 -6.93 0.49 1.92
C HIS A 152 -7.39 1.52 0.90
N PHE A 153 -7.84 1.11 -0.27
CA PHE A 153 -8.35 2.03 -1.28
C PHE A 153 -9.86 2.31 -1.10
N PRO A 154 -10.33 3.50 -1.48
CA PRO A 154 -11.76 3.78 -1.56
C PRO A 154 -12.47 2.87 -2.58
N SER A 155 -13.73 2.50 -2.32
CA SER A 155 -14.49 1.57 -3.15
C SER A 155 -15.69 2.20 -3.90
N CYS A 156 -15.93 3.50 -3.76
CA CYS A 156 -17.01 4.19 -4.48
C CYS A 156 -16.45 5.08 -5.57
N TYR A 157 -16.79 4.80 -6.83
CA TYR A 157 -16.38 5.55 -8.01
C TYR A 157 -17.45 6.54 -8.49
N ASP A 158 -17.07 7.80 -8.72
CA ASP A 158 -17.90 8.81 -9.37
C ASP A 158 -17.69 8.78 -10.91
N PRO A 159 -18.64 8.22 -11.69
CA PRO A 159 -18.52 8.18 -13.13
C PRO A 159 -18.50 9.57 -13.80
N ARG A 160 -18.96 10.63 -13.11
CA ARG A 160 -18.99 12.00 -13.63
C ARG A 160 -17.61 12.66 -13.60
N ALA A 161 -16.76 12.27 -12.64
CA ALA A 161 -15.37 12.73 -12.56
C ALA A 161 -14.49 12.05 -13.63
N GLY A 162 -14.84 10.81 -13.99
CA GLY A 162 -14.16 10.02 -15.00
C GLY A 162 -12.90 9.31 -14.51
N LEU A 163 -12.48 8.28 -15.26
CA LEU A 163 -11.43 7.31 -14.89
C LEU A 163 -10.03 7.91 -14.67
N ARG A 164 -9.78 9.11 -15.20
CA ARG A 164 -8.48 9.79 -15.12
C ARG A 164 -8.38 10.77 -13.96
N SER A 165 -9.50 11.10 -13.31
CA SER A 165 -9.51 12.04 -12.18
C SER A 165 -9.12 11.34 -10.88
N TYR A 166 -7.96 10.66 -10.87
CA TYR A 166 -7.54 9.67 -9.87
C TYR A 166 -7.48 10.15 -8.41
N GLN A 167 -7.47 11.47 -8.19
CA GLN A 167 -7.50 12.08 -6.85
C GLN A 167 -8.92 12.43 -6.36
N ASN A 168 -9.88 12.53 -7.29
CA ASN A 168 -11.22 13.08 -7.00
C ASN A 168 -12.36 12.18 -7.52
N ASN A 169 -12.04 11.06 -8.16
CA ASN A 169 -13.04 10.14 -8.71
C ASN A 169 -13.46 9.05 -7.72
N MET A 170 -12.76 8.89 -6.59
CA MET A 170 -13.05 7.86 -5.61
C MET A 170 -13.42 8.44 -4.24
N ARG A 171 -14.20 7.67 -3.47
CA ARG A 171 -14.55 7.96 -2.08
C ARG A 171 -14.71 6.66 -1.28
N TYR A 172 -14.39 6.71 0.01
CA TYR A 172 -14.71 5.63 0.94
C TYR A 172 -16.22 5.49 1.14
N PRO A 173 -16.74 4.28 1.37
CA PRO A 173 -18.15 4.06 1.61
C PRO A 173 -18.59 4.69 2.94
N THR A 174 -19.91 4.80 3.13
CA THR A 174 -20.54 5.15 4.40
C THR A 174 -21.43 4.00 4.84
N ASN A 175 -21.12 3.39 5.99
CA ASN A 175 -21.69 2.12 6.44
C ASN A 175 -21.66 1.05 5.34
N GLY A 176 -20.52 0.92 4.66
CA GLY A 176 -20.32 -0.03 3.55
C GLY A 176 -21.09 0.26 2.25
N ASN A 177 -21.79 1.40 2.13
CA ASN A 177 -22.56 1.73 0.92
C ASN A 177 -22.04 3.01 0.25
N CYS A 178 -22.16 3.05 -1.08
CA CYS A 178 -21.77 4.18 -1.89
C CYS A 178 -22.88 5.23 -1.99
N PRO A 179 -22.51 6.51 -2.25
CA PRO A 179 -23.50 7.53 -2.53
C PRO A 179 -24.35 7.15 -3.76
N ARG A 180 -25.58 7.68 -3.83
CA ARG A 180 -26.45 7.49 -4.99
C ARG A 180 -25.73 7.92 -6.28
N ASP A 181 -25.92 7.14 -7.35
CA ASP A 181 -25.36 7.35 -8.68
C ASP A 181 -23.82 7.17 -8.77
N TRP A 182 -23.20 6.64 -7.71
CA TRP A 182 -21.82 6.17 -7.72
C TRP A 182 -21.79 4.67 -8.00
N ILE A 183 -20.69 4.21 -8.55
CA ILE A 183 -20.47 2.80 -8.85
C ILE A 183 -19.66 2.20 -7.70
N HIS A 184 -20.20 1.17 -7.04
CA HIS A 184 -19.47 0.40 -6.05
C HIS A 184 -18.49 -0.51 -6.80
N THR A 185 -17.20 -0.38 -6.54
CA THR A 185 -16.12 -1.24 -7.07
C THR A 185 -15.50 -2.06 -5.93
N PRO A 186 -14.79 -3.17 -6.20
CA PRO A 186 -14.12 -3.91 -5.12
C PRO A 186 -13.25 -3.00 -4.24
N HIS A 187 -13.20 -3.27 -2.94
CA HIS A 187 -12.28 -2.60 -2.04
C HIS A 187 -10.89 -3.23 -2.20
N LEU A 188 -9.96 -2.46 -2.76
CA LEU A 188 -8.57 -2.91 -2.86
C LEU A 188 -7.84 -2.70 -1.53
N PHE A 189 -7.14 -3.74 -1.09
CA PHE A 189 -6.23 -3.66 0.04
C PHE A 189 -4.85 -4.14 -0.37
N TYR A 190 -3.84 -3.27 -0.23
CA TYR A 190 -2.44 -3.66 -0.43
C TYR A 190 -1.83 -4.01 0.92
N GLU A 191 -1.27 -5.22 0.96
CA GLU A 191 -0.45 -5.69 2.06
C GLU A 191 1.00 -5.80 1.55
N VAL A 192 1.84 -4.83 1.91
CA VAL A 192 3.18 -4.68 1.34
C VAL A 192 4.24 -4.96 2.41
N TYR A 193 5.21 -5.82 2.11
CA TYR A 193 6.28 -6.18 3.04
C TYR A 193 7.65 -5.74 2.52
N TRP A 194 8.44 -5.10 3.38
CA TRP A 194 9.85 -4.78 3.11
C TRP A 194 10.76 -5.57 4.05
N ASP A 195 11.86 -6.12 3.52
CA ASP A 195 12.82 -6.92 4.28
C ASP A 195 13.74 -6.08 5.19
N THR A 196 13.15 -5.46 6.21
CA THR A 196 13.87 -4.64 7.18
C THR A 196 14.75 -5.47 8.13
N GLN A 197 14.57 -6.79 8.17
CA GLN A 197 15.37 -7.69 9.03
C GLN A 197 16.83 -7.78 8.60
N LYS A 198 17.12 -7.62 7.30
CA LYS A 198 18.49 -7.54 6.77
C LYS A 198 19.36 -6.45 7.42
N PHE A 199 18.74 -5.44 8.04
CA PHE A 199 19.42 -4.29 8.63
C PHE A 199 19.48 -4.32 10.16
N SER A 200 18.96 -5.36 10.83
CA SER A 200 18.81 -5.39 12.30
C SER A 200 20.08 -5.09 13.09
N ASP A 201 21.24 -5.52 12.58
CA ASP A 201 22.53 -5.38 13.26
C ASP A 201 23.21 -4.02 13.01
N ARG A 202 22.55 -3.13 12.26
CA ARG A 202 23.10 -1.84 11.81
C ARG A 202 22.46 -0.63 12.48
N TRP A 203 21.47 -0.83 13.35
CA TRP A 203 20.84 0.24 14.13
C TRP A 203 20.38 -0.29 15.50
N ILE A 204 19.93 0.61 16.39
CA ILE A 204 19.52 0.25 17.75
C ILE A 204 18.03 0.58 17.93
N PRO A 205 17.14 -0.42 18.05
CA PRO A 205 15.72 -0.18 18.25
C PRO A 205 15.41 0.38 19.64
N GLY A 206 14.26 1.04 19.79
CA GLY A 206 13.77 1.56 21.06
C GLY A 206 14.46 2.84 21.54
N ARG A 207 15.08 3.60 20.65
CA ARG A 207 15.81 4.84 20.95
C ARG A 207 15.08 6.12 20.53
N GLY A 208 13.80 6.03 20.15
CA GLY A 208 13.05 7.19 19.67
C GLY A 208 13.36 7.60 18.24
N SER A 209 14.01 6.73 17.47
CA SER A 209 14.34 6.96 16.05
C SER A 209 14.57 5.65 15.31
N GLN A 210 14.49 5.71 13.98
CA GLN A 210 14.61 4.56 13.09
C GLN A 210 15.26 4.99 11.75
N PRO A 211 15.97 4.09 11.04
CA PRO A 211 16.82 4.44 9.88
C PRO A 211 16.13 4.32 8.51
N PHE A 212 14.83 4.07 8.44
CA PHE A 212 14.09 3.87 7.19
C PHE A 212 13.46 5.17 6.67
N VAL A 213 13.48 5.34 5.35
CA VAL A 213 13.01 6.53 4.63
C VAL A 213 12.28 6.10 3.37
N LEU A 214 11.13 6.70 3.07
CA LEU A 214 10.43 6.50 1.80
C LEU A 214 11.15 7.21 0.65
N ALA A 215 10.93 6.75 -0.58
CA ALA A 215 11.61 7.26 -1.79
C ALA A 215 11.52 8.79 -2.00
N ASN A 216 10.47 9.43 -1.48
CA ASN A 216 10.28 10.88 -1.52
C ASN A 216 10.98 11.62 -0.36
N GLY A 217 11.92 10.96 0.32
CA GLY A 217 12.69 11.52 1.43
C GLY A 217 11.96 11.57 2.77
N ASP A 218 10.78 10.98 2.88
CA ASP A 218 10.03 10.99 4.13
C ASP A 218 10.58 9.99 5.15
N SER A 219 11.21 10.49 6.22
CA SER A 219 11.70 9.69 7.36
C SER A 219 10.64 9.44 8.44
N THR A 220 9.44 9.99 8.26
CA THR A 220 8.31 9.84 9.19
C THR A 220 7.42 8.66 8.83
N GLY A 221 7.31 8.32 7.53
CA GLY A 221 6.43 7.27 7.01
C GLY A 221 4.98 7.72 6.80
N TYR A 222 4.64 8.98 7.08
CA TYR A 222 3.28 9.51 6.89
C TYR A 222 2.89 9.70 5.42
N SER A 223 3.87 9.86 4.55
CA SER A 223 3.62 10.10 3.12
C SER A 223 3.48 8.86 2.26
N LEU A 224 3.38 7.69 2.89
CA LEU A 224 3.08 6.47 2.18
C LEU A 224 1.77 6.65 1.39
N HIS A 225 1.76 6.12 0.19
CA HIS A 225 0.63 6.18 -0.73
C HIS A 225 0.64 4.94 -1.62
N GLY A 226 -0.49 4.71 -2.27
CA GLY A 226 -0.65 3.66 -3.27
C GLY A 226 -1.28 4.19 -4.53
N ASP A 227 -0.84 3.66 -5.66
CA ASP A 227 -1.35 3.96 -6.98
C ASP A 227 -1.88 2.68 -7.64
N PHE A 228 -3.05 2.79 -8.25
CA PHE A 228 -3.68 1.71 -9.00
C PHE A 228 -4.05 2.17 -10.40
N ILE A 229 -3.77 1.33 -11.40
CA ILE A 229 -4.35 1.45 -12.73
C ILE A 229 -4.92 0.10 -13.14
N SER A 230 -6.24 0.03 -13.30
CA SER A 230 -6.91 -1.20 -13.72
C SER A 230 -6.44 -1.65 -15.11
N GLY A 231 -6.00 -2.89 -15.17
CA GLY A 231 -5.75 -3.66 -16.39
C GLY A 231 -6.46 -5.01 -16.34
N TRP A 232 -7.53 -5.12 -15.56
CA TRP A 232 -8.39 -6.30 -15.52
C TRP A 232 -9.19 -6.45 -16.79
N ASP A 233 -9.32 -7.69 -17.26
CA ASP A 233 -10.44 -8.06 -18.13
C ASP A 233 -11.75 -7.85 -17.35
N PRO A 234 -12.62 -6.93 -17.79
CA PRO A 234 -13.80 -6.56 -17.03
C PRO A 234 -14.84 -7.69 -16.95
N GLU A 235 -14.92 -8.54 -17.97
CA GLU A 235 -15.85 -9.68 -17.97
C GLU A 235 -15.38 -10.76 -17.00
N ALA A 236 -14.08 -11.06 -17.00
CA ALA A 236 -13.51 -12.02 -16.06
C ALA A 236 -13.66 -11.54 -14.61
N LEU A 237 -13.32 -10.28 -14.32
CA LEU A 237 -13.45 -9.75 -12.96
C LEU A 237 -14.91 -9.70 -12.51
N GLN A 238 -15.85 -9.31 -13.37
CA GLN A 238 -17.28 -9.33 -13.02
C GLN A 238 -17.77 -10.75 -12.72
N GLN A 239 -17.33 -11.76 -13.48
CA GLN A 239 -17.67 -13.15 -13.18
C GLN A 239 -17.16 -13.61 -11.82
N ILE A 240 -15.95 -13.18 -11.41
CA ILE A 240 -15.43 -13.46 -10.06
C ILE A 240 -16.34 -12.82 -9.01
N ILE A 241 -16.64 -11.53 -9.17
CA ILE A 241 -17.49 -10.77 -8.24
C ILE A 241 -18.86 -11.44 -8.08
N ASP A 242 -19.49 -11.85 -9.17
CA ASP A 242 -20.87 -12.34 -9.14
C ASP A 242 -20.99 -13.81 -8.68
N ASN A 243 -19.95 -14.64 -8.90
CA ASN A 243 -20.09 -16.09 -8.83
C ASN A 243 -19.05 -16.81 -7.96
N CYS A 244 -18.05 -16.11 -7.42
CA CYS A 244 -16.95 -16.75 -6.71
C CYS A 244 -16.82 -16.25 -5.27
N ASP A 245 -17.06 -17.16 -4.33
CA ASP A 245 -16.66 -16.99 -2.94
C ASP A 245 -15.75 -18.15 -2.53
N THR A 246 -14.45 -17.86 -2.42
CA THR A 246 -13.42 -18.81 -2.01
C THR A 246 -12.93 -18.57 -0.58
N GLY A 247 -13.58 -17.65 0.14
CA GLY A 247 -13.09 -17.13 1.42
C GLY A 247 -11.64 -16.68 1.32
N THR A 248 -10.79 -17.23 2.19
CA THR A 248 -9.36 -16.89 2.27
C THR A 248 -8.47 -17.66 1.29
N SER A 249 -9.04 -18.53 0.44
CA SER A 249 -8.26 -19.40 -0.44
C SER A 249 -7.68 -18.67 -1.67
N GLY A 250 -8.14 -17.46 -1.96
CA GLY A 250 -7.67 -16.61 -3.05
C GLY A 250 -8.44 -16.77 -4.37
N MET A 251 -8.43 -15.71 -5.17
CA MET A 251 -9.19 -15.60 -6.42
C MET A 251 -8.71 -16.57 -7.53
N ASP A 252 -7.52 -17.15 -7.39
CA ASP A 252 -7.03 -18.19 -8.31
C ASP A 252 -7.81 -19.51 -8.24
N MET A 253 -8.62 -19.68 -7.19
CA MET A 253 -9.54 -20.81 -7.08
C MET A 253 -10.87 -20.55 -7.80
N CYS A 254 -11.09 -19.33 -8.33
CA CYS A 254 -12.26 -18.99 -9.12
C CYS A 254 -12.14 -19.55 -10.54
N HIS A 255 -13.19 -20.22 -11.00
CA HIS A 255 -13.24 -20.73 -12.37
C HIS A 255 -13.71 -19.62 -13.31
N VAL A 256 -12.76 -18.95 -13.98
CA VAL A 256 -13.07 -17.92 -14.99
C VAL A 256 -12.36 -18.17 -16.32
N PRO A 257 -12.98 -17.82 -17.47
CA PRO A 257 -12.34 -17.93 -18.78
C PRO A 257 -11.05 -17.12 -18.85
N GLY A 258 -9.95 -17.79 -19.23
CA GLY A 258 -8.62 -17.17 -19.25
C GLY A 258 -7.96 -17.01 -17.88
N GLY A 259 -8.64 -17.40 -16.79
CA GLY A 259 -8.20 -17.32 -15.39
C GLY A 259 -7.12 -18.33 -15.01
N GLU A 260 -6.32 -18.77 -15.98
CA GLU A 260 -5.16 -19.59 -15.69
C GLU A 260 -4.22 -18.80 -14.78
N VAL A 261 -3.64 -19.50 -13.80
CA VAL A 261 -2.57 -18.93 -12.97
C VAL A 261 -1.43 -18.53 -13.90
N SER A 262 -0.95 -17.31 -13.76
CA SER A 262 0.19 -16.82 -14.52
C SER A 262 1.44 -17.63 -14.17
N ASP A 263 2.35 -17.75 -15.13
CA ASP A 263 3.70 -18.23 -14.80
C ASP A 263 4.37 -17.12 -13.98
N TYR A 264 4.62 -17.38 -12.69
CA TYR A 264 5.32 -16.52 -11.71
C TYR A 264 6.78 -16.25 -12.08
N SER A 265 7.08 -16.12 -13.37
CA SER A 265 8.41 -15.88 -13.84
C SER A 265 8.80 -14.44 -13.52
N SER A 266 10.01 -14.29 -12.98
CA SER A 266 10.80 -13.06 -13.01
C SER A 266 11.12 -12.57 -14.44
N SER A 267 10.48 -13.16 -15.48
CA SER A 267 10.68 -12.84 -16.88
C SER A 267 9.73 -11.75 -17.39
N CYS A 268 8.57 -11.56 -16.75
CA CYS A 268 7.69 -10.44 -17.07
C CYS A 268 8.27 -9.15 -16.49
N THR A 269 9.19 -8.57 -17.25
CA THR A 269 9.95 -7.37 -16.86
C THR A 269 9.69 -6.26 -17.85
N LEU A 270 9.61 -5.04 -17.32
CA LEU A 270 9.63 -3.82 -18.12
C LEU A 270 10.99 -3.17 -17.93
N GLN A 271 11.59 -2.75 -19.04
CA GLN A 271 12.79 -1.92 -18.97
C GLN A 271 12.42 -0.60 -18.28
N SER A 272 13.14 -0.24 -17.22
CA SER A 272 12.94 1.04 -16.56
C SER A 272 13.12 2.17 -17.59
N PRO A 273 12.16 3.10 -17.71
CA PRO A 273 12.30 4.27 -18.57
C PRO A 273 13.33 5.27 -18.01
N VAL A 274 13.68 5.14 -16.73
CA VAL A 274 14.67 5.97 -16.04
C VAL A 274 15.94 5.15 -15.82
N GLN A 275 17.07 5.73 -16.22
CA GLN A 275 18.39 5.15 -15.99
C GLN A 275 19.01 5.77 -14.75
N GLU A 276 18.81 5.11 -13.61
CA GLU A 276 19.34 5.55 -12.33
C GLU A 276 19.86 4.34 -11.55
N ASN A 277 20.95 4.53 -10.80
CA ASN A 277 21.44 3.48 -9.92
C ASN A 277 20.58 3.44 -8.66
N MET A 278 19.79 2.36 -8.52
CA MET A 278 18.95 2.11 -7.34
C MET A 278 19.49 0.94 -6.50
N ARG A 279 20.75 0.54 -6.70
CA ARG A 279 21.36 -0.63 -6.07
C ARG A 279 22.66 -0.28 -5.34
N GLY A 280 22.83 -0.94 -4.20
CA GLY A 280 24.00 -0.76 -3.33
C GLY A 280 23.92 0.53 -2.51
N PRO A 281 25.03 0.89 -1.82
CA PRO A 281 25.12 2.15 -1.09
C PRO A 281 25.07 3.34 -2.05
N MET A 282 24.25 4.33 -1.72
CA MET A 282 24.06 5.56 -2.50
C MET A 282 24.24 6.77 -1.58
N ASP A 283 24.85 7.83 -2.08
CA ASP A 283 25.04 9.06 -1.29
C ASP A 283 23.77 9.92 -1.23
N ASN A 284 22.87 9.77 -2.22
CA ASN A 284 21.56 10.43 -2.28
C ASN A 284 20.47 9.39 -2.55
N LEU A 285 19.22 9.73 -2.20
CA LEU A 285 18.06 8.96 -2.68
C LEU A 285 17.91 9.12 -4.20
N PRO A 286 17.39 8.08 -4.90
CA PRO A 286 17.03 8.20 -6.30
C PRO A 286 16.12 9.41 -6.57
N GLY A 287 16.40 10.11 -7.67
CA GLY A 287 15.77 11.38 -8.04
C GLY A 287 16.31 12.61 -7.28
N ASP A 288 17.42 12.48 -6.55
CA ASP A 288 18.01 13.51 -5.68
C ASP A 288 16.99 14.07 -4.65
N ASN A 289 16.09 13.19 -4.17
CA ASN A 289 15.05 13.58 -3.21
C ASN A 289 15.68 13.96 -1.85
N PRO A 290 15.40 15.16 -1.30
CA PRO A 290 15.94 15.59 -0.03
C PRO A 290 15.29 14.85 1.14
N ILE A 291 16.03 14.65 2.23
CA ILE A 291 15.49 14.03 3.45
C ILE A 291 14.66 15.05 4.22
N HIS A 292 13.46 14.64 4.60
CA HIS A 292 12.54 15.37 5.46
C HIS A 292 12.50 14.71 6.83
N HIS A 293 12.83 15.47 7.86
CA HIS A 293 12.82 15.01 9.24
C HIS A 293 11.48 15.25 9.93
N TRP A 294 11.31 14.63 11.09
CA TRP A 294 10.16 14.81 11.97
C TRP A 294 10.02 16.28 12.43
N GLY A 295 8.78 16.74 12.62
CA GLY A 295 8.50 18.05 13.20
C GLY A 295 8.59 19.25 12.24
N ILE A 296 8.48 19.02 10.92
CA ILE A 296 8.52 20.05 9.87
C ILE A 296 7.12 20.44 9.40
#